data_AF-C6RHX5-F1
#
_entry.id   AF-C6RHX5-F1
#
_cell.length_a   1.000
_cell.length_b   1.000
_cell.length_c   1.000
_cell.angle_alpha   90.00
_cell.angle_beta   90.00
_cell.angle_gamma   90.00
#
_symmetry.space_group_name_H-M   'P 1'
#
loop_
_entity.id
_entity.type
_entity.pdbx_description
1 polymer ?
#
loop_
_entity_poly.entity_id
_entity_poly.type
_entity_poly.pdbx_seq_one_letter_code
_entity_poly.pdbx_strand_id
1 'polypeptide(L)'
;MIFFDIICEKKTTLISRVMMSEGAKNDGLLGKEFLDQILSKIDKILIDFFEREDIRIQLNPCISPYVAAKAFAAVVREPYHYNAILLNEDITLSAEERKEHVKTRIDMFLHGVKKR
;
A
#
# COMPACT_ATOMS: atom_id res chain seq x y z
N MET A 1 -11.95 0.86 -3.44
CA MET A 1 -11.35 -0.31 -2.74
C MET A 1 -10.91 0.24 -1.40
N ILE A 2 -11.46 -0.31 -0.31
CA ILE A 2 -11.34 0.26 1.04
C ILE A 2 -9.89 0.68 1.38
N PHE A 3 -8.90 -0.10 0.95
CA PHE A 3 -7.48 0.20 1.17
C PHE A 3 -7.00 1.55 0.58
N PHE A 4 -7.29 1.89 -0.67
CA PHE A 4 -6.87 3.17 -1.26
C PHE A 4 -7.70 4.35 -0.71
N ASP A 5 -8.98 4.10 -0.43
CA ASP A 5 -9.87 5.13 0.12
C ASP A 5 -9.40 5.62 1.51
N ILE A 6 -8.91 4.71 2.36
CA ILE A 6 -8.29 5.03 3.66
C ILE A 6 -7.08 5.96 3.50
N ILE A 7 -6.32 5.79 2.42
CA ILE A 7 -5.07 6.53 2.17
C ILE A 7 -5.36 7.93 1.67
N CYS A 8 -6.45 8.11 0.92
CA CYS A 8 -6.95 9.43 0.55
C CYS A 8 -7.47 10.24 1.75
N GLU A 9 -7.67 9.64 2.93
CA GLU A 9 -8.11 10.38 4.11
C GLU A 9 -6.98 11.21 4.72
N LYS A 10 -7.24 12.51 4.94
CA LYS A 10 -6.29 13.45 5.54
C LYS A 10 -5.70 12.95 6.86
N LYS A 11 -6.49 12.28 7.70
CA LYS A 11 -6.03 11.72 8.99
C LYS A 11 -4.90 10.71 8.79
N THR A 12 -4.99 9.88 7.75
CA THR A 12 -3.99 8.85 7.43
C THR A 12 -2.69 9.48 6.96
N THR A 13 -2.76 10.54 6.15
CA THR A 13 -1.59 11.33 5.75
C THR A 13 -0.92 11.99 6.95
N LEU A 14 -1.69 12.62 7.83
CA LEU A 14 -1.15 13.27 9.03
C LEU A 14 -0.44 12.27 9.95
N ILE A 15 -1.04 11.10 10.20
CA ILE A 15 -0.39 10.03 10.98
C ILE A 15 0.90 9.60 10.30
N SER A 16 0.90 9.40 8.98
CA SER A 16 2.11 9.01 8.24
C SER A 16 3.23 10.04 8.36
N ARG A 17 2.90 11.34 8.35
CA ARG A 17 3.89 12.42 8.57
C ARG A 17 4.47 12.41 9.98
N VAL A 18 3.63 12.22 11.00
CA VAL A 18 4.10 12.07 12.39
C VAL A 18 5.02 10.85 12.51
N MET A 19 4.65 9.74 11.88
CA MET A 19 5.50 8.55 11.83
C MET A 19 6.86 8.83 11.18
N MET A 20 6.90 9.62 10.11
CA MET A 20 8.17 9.99 9.47
C MET A 20 9.01 10.96 10.31
N SER A 21 8.39 11.91 11.02
CA SER A 21 9.14 12.91 11.81
C SER A 21 9.58 12.39 13.18
N GLU A 22 8.77 11.54 13.82
CA GLU A 22 8.98 11.07 15.19
C GLU A 22 9.39 9.59 15.25
N GLY A 23 9.20 8.80 14.19
CA GLY A 23 9.34 7.35 14.23
C GLY A 23 10.73 6.83 14.55
N ALA A 24 11.78 7.61 14.24
CA ALA A 24 13.18 7.26 14.57
C ALA A 24 13.65 7.83 15.92
N LYS A 25 12.88 8.72 16.55
CA LYS A 25 13.22 9.29 17.87
C LYS A 25 12.89 8.29 18.97
N ASN A 26 13.39 8.55 20.19
CA ASN A 26 13.15 7.71 21.38
C ASN A 26 13.42 6.23 21.11
N ASP A 27 14.61 5.92 20.58
CA ASP A 27 15.06 4.57 20.20
C ASP A 27 14.12 3.84 19.22
N GLY A 28 13.38 4.62 18.44
CA GLY A 28 12.43 4.14 17.44
C GLY A 28 11.18 3.51 18.02
N LEU A 29 10.81 3.81 19.28
CA LEU A 29 9.65 3.20 19.96
C LEU A 29 8.36 3.33 19.13
N LEU A 30 8.06 4.54 18.65
CA LEU A 30 6.88 4.80 17.83
C LEU A 30 6.95 4.05 16.50
N GLY A 31 8.11 4.08 15.83
CA GLY A 31 8.36 3.36 14.59
C GLY A 31 8.10 1.86 14.71
N LYS A 32 8.60 1.25 15.78
CA LYS A 32 8.43 -0.19 16.09
C LYS A 32 6.97 -0.55 16.31
N GLU A 33 6.29 0.17 17.21
CA GLU A 33 4.87 -0.10 17.53
C GLU A 33 3.98 -0.02 16.28
N PHE A 34 4.20 1.00 15.45
CA PHE A 34 3.40 1.18 14.24
C PHE A 34 3.72 0.14 13.16
N LEU A 35 4.99 -0.26 13.03
CA LEU A 35 5.41 -1.32 12.12
C LEU A 35 4.74 -2.65 12.49
N ASP A 36 4.72 -3.01 13.78
CA ASP A 36 4.06 -4.23 14.28
C ASP A 36 2.56 -4.22 13.98
N GLN A 37 1.89 -3.08 14.10
CA GLN A 37 0.47 -2.95 13.78
C GLN A 37 0.18 -3.04 12.27
N ILE A 38 1.03 -2.48 11.41
CA ILE A 38 0.88 -2.60 9.95
C ILE A 38 1.08 -4.05 9.51
N LEU A 39 2.18 -4.67 9.98
CA LEU A 39 2.54 -6.05 9.63
C LEU A 39 1.49 -7.05 10.11
N SER A 40 0.89 -6.82 11.30
CA SER A 40 -0.09 -7.74 11.88
C SER A 40 -1.49 -7.66 11.26
N LYS A 41 -1.84 -6.56 10.57
CA LYS A 41 -3.22 -6.34 10.07
C LYS A 41 -3.32 -6.18 8.57
N ILE A 42 -2.71 -5.14 7.99
CA ILE A 42 -2.95 -4.77 6.59
C ILE A 42 -2.18 -5.69 5.66
N ASP A 43 -0.89 -5.90 5.94
CA ASP A 43 -0.09 -6.79 5.13
C ASP A 43 -0.59 -8.22 5.24
N LYS A 44 -1.04 -8.62 6.44
CA LYS A 44 -1.60 -9.95 6.68
C LYS A 44 -2.79 -10.28 5.77
N ILE A 45 -3.74 -9.36 5.57
CA ILE A 45 -4.89 -9.61 4.68
C ILE A 45 -4.42 -9.92 3.24
N LEU A 46 -3.46 -9.16 2.72
CA LEU A 46 -2.93 -9.37 1.38
C LEU A 46 -2.06 -10.63 1.30
N ILE A 47 -1.24 -10.88 2.33
CA ILE A 47 -0.41 -12.08 2.45
C ILE A 47 -1.31 -13.32 2.45
N ASP A 48 -2.29 -13.37 3.34
CA ASP A 48 -3.24 -14.48 3.45
C ASP A 48 -3.96 -14.73 2.12
N PHE A 49 -4.34 -13.66 1.40
CA PHE A 49 -4.92 -13.79 0.06
C PHE A 49 -3.96 -14.45 -0.95
N PHE A 50 -2.70 -14.03 -0.98
CA PHE A 50 -1.68 -14.60 -1.87
C PHE A 50 -1.17 -15.98 -1.42
N GLU A 51 -1.36 -16.33 -0.15
CA GLU A 51 -1.02 -17.65 0.41
C GLU A 51 -2.05 -18.72 0.08
N ARG A 52 -3.30 -18.33 -0.22
CA ARG A 52 -4.33 -19.26 -0.67
C ARG A 52 -3.81 -20.11 -1.83
N GLU A 53 -4.01 -21.41 -1.73
CA GLU A 53 -3.46 -22.39 -2.68
C GLU A 53 -3.86 -22.08 -4.13
N ASP A 54 -5.13 -21.72 -4.36
CA ASP A 54 -5.65 -21.39 -5.68
C ASP A 54 -5.03 -20.12 -6.30
N ILE A 55 -4.55 -19.19 -5.47
CA ILE A 55 -3.85 -17.98 -5.91
C ILE A 55 -2.35 -18.23 -6.03
N ARG A 56 -1.77 -18.92 -5.06
CA ARG A 56 -0.33 -19.16 -4.96
C ARG A 56 0.21 -19.91 -6.18
N ILE A 57 -0.55 -20.86 -6.73
CA ILE A 57 -0.16 -21.59 -7.95
C ILE A 57 -0.11 -20.71 -9.20
N GLN A 58 -0.78 -19.55 -9.18
CA GLN A 58 -0.79 -18.58 -10.28
C GLN A 58 0.36 -17.57 -10.18
N LEU A 59 0.99 -17.46 -9.01
CA LEU A 59 2.13 -16.58 -8.81
C LEU A 59 3.39 -17.13 -9.47
N ASN A 60 4.29 -16.22 -9.83
CA ASN A 60 5.64 -16.62 -10.23
C ASN A 60 6.30 -17.38 -9.06
N PRO A 61 6.84 -18.59 -9.27
CA PRO A 61 7.43 -19.40 -8.19
C PRO A 61 8.62 -18.74 -7.48
N CYS A 62 9.25 -17.74 -8.12
CA CYS A 62 10.33 -16.95 -7.52
C CYS A 62 9.82 -15.79 -6.63
N ILE A 63 8.50 -15.53 -6.59
CA ILE A 63 7.89 -14.45 -5.83
C ILE A 63 7.12 -15.06 -4.66
N SER A 64 7.50 -14.69 -3.43
CA SER A 64 6.75 -15.10 -2.25
C SER A 64 5.45 -14.28 -2.10
N PRO A 65 4.40 -14.84 -1.45
CA PRO A 65 3.17 -14.11 -1.13
C PRO A 65 3.43 -12.77 -0.41
N TYR A 66 4.41 -12.73 0.49
CA TYR A 66 4.85 -11.51 1.15
C TYR A 66 5.35 -10.45 0.17
N VAL A 67 6.21 -10.83 -0.78
CA VAL A 67 6.73 -9.90 -1.79
C VAL A 67 5.61 -9.42 -2.71
N ALA A 68 4.70 -10.30 -3.13
CA ALA A 68 3.52 -9.94 -3.92
C ALA A 68 2.62 -8.92 -3.19
N ALA A 69 2.32 -9.16 -1.91
CA ALA A 69 1.53 -8.26 -1.07
C ALA A 69 2.17 -6.87 -0.95
N LYS A 70 3.47 -6.80 -0.64
CA LYS A 70 4.20 -5.53 -0.53
C LYS A 70 4.24 -4.77 -1.86
N ALA A 71 4.51 -5.47 -2.96
CA ALA A 71 4.56 -4.89 -4.29
C ALA A 71 3.19 -4.32 -4.71
N PHE A 72 2.11 -5.09 -4.51
CA PHE A 72 0.75 -4.63 -4.81
C PHE A 72 0.39 -3.38 -4.00
N ALA A 73 0.63 -3.41 -2.68
CA ALA A 73 0.35 -2.29 -1.80
C ALA A 73 1.15 -1.03 -2.18
N ALA A 74 2.40 -1.17 -2.60
CA ALA A 74 3.20 -0.04 -3.09
C ALA A 74 2.61 0.55 -4.38
N VAL A 75 2.32 -0.29 -5.38
CA VAL A 75 1.79 0.14 -6.68
C VAL A 75 0.44 0.86 -6.54
N VAL A 76 -0.42 0.40 -5.63
CA VAL A 76 -1.72 1.05 -5.37
C VAL A 76 -1.57 2.41 -4.67
N ARG A 77 -0.60 2.55 -3.75
CA ARG A 77 -0.44 3.76 -2.93
C ARG A 77 0.12 4.94 -3.71
N GLU A 78 1.00 4.66 -4.67
CA GLU A 78 1.78 5.69 -5.33
C GLU A 78 1.13 6.24 -6.62
N PRO A 79 1.29 7.55 -6.89
CA PRO A 79 2.20 8.52 -6.23
C PRO A 79 1.56 9.35 -5.11
N TYR A 80 0.26 9.19 -4.87
CA TYR A 80 -0.51 10.11 -4.02
C TYR A 80 -0.08 10.09 -2.56
N HIS A 81 0.25 8.91 -2.02
CA HIS A 81 0.72 8.81 -0.64
C HIS A 81 2.06 9.52 -0.43
N TYR A 82 3.02 9.30 -1.32
CA TYR A 82 4.32 10.00 -1.29
C TYR A 82 4.17 11.52 -1.38
N ASN A 83 3.43 12.01 -2.39
CA ASN A 83 3.22 13.46 -2.59
C ASN A 83 2.54 14.08 -1.37
N ALA A 84 1.53 13.40 -0.83
CA ALA A 84 0.83 13.88 0.34
C ALA A 84 1.70 13.92 1.59
N ILE A 85 2.66 13.01 1.74
CA ILE A 85 3.55 13.04 2.90
C ILE A 85 4.66 14.10 2.73
N LEU A 86 5.37 14.08 1.61
CA LEU A 86 6.61 14.84 1.45
C LEU A 86 6.43 16.23 0.85
N LEU A 87 5.47 16.38 -0.08
CA LEU A 87 5.26 17.64 -0.80
C LEU A 87 4.13 18.47 -0.21
N ASN A 88 3.46 17.94 0.82
CA ASN A 88 2.29 18.54 1.45
C ASN A 88 1.11 18.77 0.49
N GLU A 89 0.98 17.91 -0.53
CA GLU A 89 -0.13 17.96 -1.48
C GLU A 89 -1.37 17.24 -0.91
N ASP A 90 -2.55 17.86 -0.99
CA ASP A 90 -3.79 17.17 -0.62
C ASP A 90 -4.18 16.16 -1.72
N ILE A 91 -4.69 14.98 -1.30
CA ILE A 91 -5.18 13.96 -2.24
C ILE A 91 -6.63 14.30 -2.63
N THR A 92 -6.78 15.11 -3.68
CA THR A 92 -8.09 15.56 -4.17
C THR A 92 -8.54 14.74 -5.37
N LEU A 93 -8.92 13.48 -5.14
CA LEU A 93 -9.49 12.60 -6.17
C LEU A 93 -10.99 12.40 -5.95
N SER A 94 -11.77 12.52 -7.02
CA SER A 94 -13.16 12.07 -7.10
C SER A 94 -13.28 10.56 -6.96
N ALA A 95 -14.50 10.06 -6.70
CA ALA A 95 -14.75 8.62 -6.62
C ALA A 95 -14.33 7.88 -7.90
N GLU A 96 -14.59 8.48 -9.07
CA GLU A 96 -14.26 7.87 -10.35
C GLU A 96 -12.76 7.85 -10.63
N GLU A 97 -12.04 8.92 -10.27
CA GLU A 97 -10.58 8.94 -10.39
C GLU A 97 -9.93 7.91 -9.47
N ARG A 98 -10.44 7.75 -8.24
CA ARG A 98 -9.95 6.70 -7.31
C ARG A 98 -10.19 5.30 -7.88
N LYS A 99 -11.36 5.07 -8.46
CA LYS A 99 -11.72 3.80 -9.07
C LYS A 99 -10.82 3.50 -10.26
N GLU A 100 -10.60 4.47 -11.14
CA GLU A 100 -9.74 4.31 -12.31
C GLU A 100 -8.28 4.12 -11.91
N HIS A 101 -7.80 4.83 -10.89
CA HIS A 101 -6.46 4.63 -10.33
C HIS A 101 -6.27 3.20 -9.85
N VAL A 102 -7.16 2.71 -8.96
CA VAL A 102 -7.07 1.34 -8.43
C VAL A 102 -7.13 0.31 -9.56
N LYS A 103 -8.04 0.47 -10.52
CA LYS A 103 -8.18 -0.42 -11.67
C LYS A 103 -6.88 -0.48 -12.49
N THR A 104 -6.31 0.67 -12.80
CA THR A 104 -5.05 0.77 -13.56
C THR A 104 -3.90 0.11 -12.80
N ARG A 105 -3.82 0.29 -11.48
CA ARG A 105 -2.79 -0.32 -10.63
C ARG A 105 -2.91 -1.84 -10.54
N ILE A 106 -4.13 -2.37 -10.49
CA ILE A 106 -4.38 -3.82 -10.58
C ILE A 106 -3.91 -4.35 -11.93
N ASP A 107 -4.30 -3.70 -13.02
CA ASP A 107 -3.92 -4.13 -14.37
C ASP A 107 -2.41 -4.13 -14.57
N MET A 108 -1.73 -3.06 -14.17
CA MET A 108 -0.26 -2.97 -14.20
C MET A 108 0.40 -4.05 -13.35
N PHE A 109 -0.15 -4.37 -12.18
CA PHE A 109 0.41 -5.39 -11.30
C PHE A 109 0.30 -6.79 -11.90
N LEU A 110 -0.84 -7.12 -12.53
CA LEU A 110 -1.10 -8.43 -13.10
C LEU A 110 -0.41 -8.64 -14.46
N HIS A 111 -0.40 -7.61 -15.31
CA HIS A 111 -0.01 -7.74 -16.70
C HIS A 111 1.32 -7.03 -17.04
N GLY A 112 1.83 -6.19 -16.15
CA GLY A 112 2.94 -5.29 -16.44
C GLY A 112 2.52 -4.13 -17.35
N VAL A 113 3.50 -3.31 -17.76
CA VAL A 113 3.24 -2.10 -18.58
C VAL A 113 3.38 -2.33 -20.09
N LYS A 114 4.04 -3.42 -20.49
CA LYS A 114 4.25 -3.74 -21.91
C LYS A 114 3.08 -4.57 -22.40
N LYS A 115 2.43 -4.12 -23.48
CA LYS A 115 1.49 -4.96 -24.22
C LYS A 115 2.18 -6.26 -24.65
N ARG A 116 1.60 -7.39 -24.26
CA ARG A 116 1.95 -8.70 -24.78
C ARG A 116 1.33 -8.90 -26.15
#